data_AF-A0A7K1JD64-F1
#
_entry.id   AF-A0A7K1JD64-F1
#
_cell.length_a   1.000
_cell.length_b   1.000
_cell.length_c   1.000
_cell.angle_alpha   90.00
_cell.angle_beta   90.00
_cell.angle_gamma   90.00
#
_symmetry.space_group_name_H-M   'P 1'
#
loop_
_entity.id
_entity.type
_entity.pdbx_description
1 polymer ?
#
loop_
_entity_poly.entity_id
_entity_poly.type
_entity_poly.pdbx_seq_one_letter_code
_entity_poly.pdbx_strand_id
1 'polypeptide(L)' 'MWTLITSNGRRLANLDSEENARRRVHALGETQWRGPFSWDVVDYEGRRFVAEIRHVAEATRS' A
#
# COMPACT_ATOMS: atom_id res chain seq x y z
N MET A 1 -11.09 -8.39 -2.33
CA MET A 1 -9.91 -8.15 -3.20
C MET A 1 -9.27 -6.84 -2.80
N TRP A 2 -7.95 -6.76 -2.74
CA TRP A 2 -7.22 -5.60 -2.21
C TRP A 2 -6.41 -4.89 -3.29
N THR A 3 -6.17 -3.61 -3.10
CA THR A 3 -5.32 -2.78 -3.97
C THR A 3 -4.34 -2.00 -3.11
N LEU A 4 -3.06 -2.04 -3.47
CA LEU A 4 -2.02 -1.19 -2.93
C LEU A 4 -1.85 0.03 -3.84
N ILE A 5 -1.85 1.22 -3.25
CA ILE A 5 -1.67 2.51 -3.91
C ILE A 5 -0.52 3.21 -3.23
N THR A 6 0.39 3.78 -4.00
CA THR A 6 1.46 4.62 -3.47
C THR A 6 1.28 6.06 -3.97
N SER A 7 1.60 7.03 -3.12
CA SER A 7 1.55 8.45 -3.46
C SER A 7 2.51 8.86 -4.60
N ASN A 8 3.52 8.03 -4.91
CA ASN A 8 4.37 8.19 -6.09
C ASN A 8 3.74 7.63 -7.39
N GLY A 9 2.46 7.22 -7.36
CA GLY A 9 1.68 6.85 -8.54
C GLY A 9 1.68 5.35 -8.89
N ARG A 10 2.34 4.48 -8.11
CA ARG A 10 2.25 3.03 -8.34
C ARG A 10 0.93 2.50 -7.78
N ARG A 11 0.30 1.61 -8.54
CA ARG A 11 -0.91 0.90 -8.13
C ARG A 11 -0.75 -0.58 -8.43
N LEU A 12 -0.91 -1.41 -7.41
CA LEU A 12 -0.93 -2.86 -7.53
C LEU A 12 -2.31 -3.36 -7.11
N ALA A 13 -3.12 -3.72 -8.10
CA ALA A 13 -4.46 -4.26 -7.89
C ALA A 13 -4.43 -5.79 -7.74
N ASN A 14 -5.62 -6.36 -7.51
CA ASN A 14 -5.86 -7.80 -7.54
C ASN A 14 -5.10 -8.61 -6.48
N LEU A 15 -4.86 -8.02 -5.31
CA LEU A 15 -4.26 -8.72 -4.18
C LEU A 15 -5.34 -9.58 -3.51
N ASP A 16 -5.04 -10.87 -3.33
CA ASP A 16 -5.99 -11.89 -2.88
C ASP A 16 -6.47 -11.64 -1.44
N SER A 17 -5.59 -11.12 -0.58
CA SER A 17 -5.84 -10.98 0.86
C SER A 17 -5.22 -9.71 1.43
N GLU A 18 -5.74 -9.23 2.57
CA GLU A 18 -5.19 -8.07 3.28
C GLU A 18 -3.74 -8.34 3.72
N GLU A 19 -3.46 -9.54 4.23
CA GLU A 19 -2.11 -9.93 4.65
C GLU A 19 -1.11 -9.85 3.49
N ASN A 20 -1.50 -10.36 2.31
CA ASN A 20 -0.66 -10.24 1.11
C ASN A 20 -0.44 -8.76 0.75
N ALA A 21 -1.47 -7.92 0.85
CA ALA A 21 -1.33 -6.49 0.59
C ALA A 21 -0.40 -5.78 1.58
N ARG A 22 -0.49 -6.08 2.88
CA ARG A 22 0.45 -5.59 3.90
C ARG A 22 1.87 -6.07 3.61
N ARG A 23 2.04 -7.35 3.26
CA ARG A 23 3.35 -7.92 2.89
C ARG A 23 3.96 -7.18 1.71
N ARG A 24 3.16 -6.79 0.72
CA ARG A 24 3.62 -6.00 -0.43
C ARG A 24 4.06 -4.60 -0.03
N VAL A 25 3.40 -3.94 0.93
CA VAL A 25 3.85 -2.65 1.47
C VAL A 25 5.24 -2.78 2.10
N HIS A 26 5.42 -3.77 2.97
CA HIS A 26 6.70 -4.02 3.65
C HIS A 26 7.82 -4.46 2.69
N ALA A 27 7.48 -4.92 1.49
CA ALA A 27 8.46 -5.24 0.44
C ALA A 27 8.92 -4.02 -0.37
N LEU A 28 8.31 -2.84 -0.18
CA LEU A 28 8.71 -1.61 -0.89
C LEU A 28 9.95 -0.94 -0.30
N GLY A 29 10.31 -1.26 0.94
CA GLY A 29 11.45 -0.68 1.65
C GLY A 29 11.23 -0.63 3.16
N GLU A 30 11.85 0.33 3.83
CA GLU A 30 11.61 0.59 5.24
C GLU A 30 10.25 1.26 5.42
N THR A 31 9.41 0.71 6.29
CA THR A 31 8.03 1.19 6.48
C THR A 31 7.80 1.64 7.91
N GLN A 32 7.18 2.80 8.10
CA GLN A 32 6.69 3.28 9.37
C GLN A 32 5.15 3.30 9.38
N TRP A 33 4.56 2.85 10.48
CA TRP A 33 3.11 2.81 10.64
C TRP A 33 2.53 4.24 10.72
N ARG A 34 1.58 4.55 9.83
CA ARG A 34 0.88 5.83 9.80
C ARG A 34 -0.60 5.71 10.18
N GLY A 35 -1.21 4.57 9.87
CA GLY A 35 -2.61 4.28 10.17
C GLY A 35 -2.99 2.84 9.85
N PRO A 36 -4.28 2.45 10.04
CA PRO A 36 -4.72 1.06 9.93
C PRO A 36 -4.35 0.38 8.61
N PHE A 37 -4.35 1.14 7.52
CA PHE A 37 -4.08 0.69 6.16
C PHE A 37 -3.09 1.58 5.40
N SER A 38 -2.30 2.40 6.11
CA SER A 38 -1.40 3.39 5.51
C SER A 38 -0.04 3.39 6.22
N TRP A 39 1.03 3.55 5.45
CA TRP A 39 2.42 3.56 5.91
C TRP A 39 3.22 4.65 5.22
N ASP A 40 4.16 5.25 5.94
CA ASP A 40 5.26 6.00 5.34
C ASP A 40 6.34 5.01 4.92
N VAL A 41 6.88 5.17 3.72
CA VAL A 41 7.82 4.23 3.10
C VAL A 41 9.05 4.97 2.61
N VAL A 42 10.22 4.42 2.90
CA VAL A 42 11.50 4.80 2.31
C VAL A 42 12.00 3.64 1.46
N ASP A 43 12.06 3.82 0.14
CA ASP A 43 12.56 2.78 -0.76
C ASP A 43 14.09 2.65 -0.73
N TYR A 44 14.59 1.65 -1.45
CA TYR A 44 16.02 1.38 -1.57
C TYR A 44 16.82 2.48 -2.27
N GLU A 45 16.16 3.40 -2.97
CA GLU A 45 16.78 4.60 -3.56
C GLU A 45 16.72 5.81 -2.60
N GLY A 46 16.21 5.63 -1.38
CA GLY A 46 16.04 6.69 -0.38
C GLY A 46 14.83 7.59 -0.63
N ARG A 47 13.95 7.24 -1.58
CA ARG A 47 12.76 8.05 -1.90
C ARG A 47 11.68 7.80 -0.88
N ARG A 48 11.03 8.88 -0.44
CA ARG A 48 9.97 8.85 0.57
C ARG A 48 8.61 8.98 -0.08
N PHE A 49 7.70 8.08 0.26
CA PHE A 49 6.32 8.14 -0.20
C PHE A 49 5.40 7.40 0.76
N VAL A 50 4.12 7.69 0.66
CA VAL A 50 3.05 7.00 1.38
C VAL A 50 2.58 5.80 0.58
N ALA A 51 2.36 4.67 1.25
CA ALA A 51 1.72 3.47 0.71
C ALA A 51 0.44 3.18 1.48
N GLU A 52 -0.64 2.86 0.74
CA GLU A 52 -1.96 2.60 1.31
C GLU A 52 -2.57 1.34 0.68
N ILE A 53 -3.23 0.51 1.48
CA ILE A 53 -4.01 -0.62 0.98
C ILE A 53 -5.50 -0.31 1.11
N ARG A 54 -6.28 -0.66 0.09
CA ARG A 54 -7.73 -0.43 0.08
C ARG A 54 -8.44 -1.69 -0.36
N HIS A 55 -9.59 -1.96 0.26
CA HIS A 55 -10.45 -3.05 -0.16
C HIS A 55 -11.28 -2.62 -1.38
N VAL A 56 -11.27 -3.43 -2.44
CA VAL A 56 -11.95 -3.13 -3.71
C VAL A 56 -13.46 -2.92 -3.53
N ALA A 57 -14.09 -3.56 -2.55
CA ALA A 57 -15.51 -3.34 -2.26
C ALA A 57 -15.81 -1.93 -1.73
N GLU A 58 -14.83 -1.25 -1.12
CA GLU A 58 -14.96 0.15 -0.69
C GLU A 58 -14.68 1.13 -1.84
N ALA A 59 -14.00 0.69 -2.90
CA ALA A 59 -13.68 1.52 -4.06
C ALA A 59 -14.85 1.70 -5.04
N THR A 60 -15.94 0.92 -4.90
CA THR A 60 -17.14 1.00 -5.76
C THR A 60 -18.22 1.94 -5.20
N ARG A 61 -17.95 2.67 -4.11
CA ARG A 61 -18.82 3.75 -3.60
C ARG A 61 -18.10 5.09 -3.76
N SER A 62 -18.09 5.62 -4.98
CA SER A 62 -17.73 7.01 -5.28
C SER A 62 -18.48 7.44 -6.53
#